data_AF-A0A484Z6M2-F1
#
_entry.id   AF-A0A484Z6M2-F1
#
_cell.length_a   1.000
_cell.length_b   1.000
_cell.length_c   1.000
_cell.angle_alpha   90.00
_cell.angle_beta   90.00
_cell.angle_gamma   90.00
#
_symmetry.space_group_name_H-M   'P 1'
#
loop_
_entity.id
_entity.type
_entity.pdbx_description
1 polymer ?
#
loop_
_entity_poly.entity_id
_entity_poly.type
_entity_poly.pdbx_seq_one_letter_code
_entity_poly.pdbx_strand_id
1 'polypeptide(L)'
;MSRHLPAALLNGYLSNQGATLLTLTGKDEQQFTVRLCADAFLDKEGEATLAFCDHQHTVLAEMTFTLCEFNGKSTLFIGGLQGAKAHVPHELIQGATKACHGLFPKRLLVEAAMTLGAAFPVEQIIAVSNATHIYRSWRYRKKKEGKLLADYDSFWRSIGGQPQDDGNFALPLTMPRKPMEEIASKKRSEYRRRYELLDSLIAQVTQASRS
;
A
#
# COMPACT_ATOMS: atom_id res chain seq x y z
N MET A 1 8.55 -12.13 9.21
CA MET A 1 8.82 -10.69 9.44
C MET A 1 9.77 -10.43 10.63
N SER A 2 9.59 -11.10 11.77
CA SER A 2 10.32 -10.82 13.02
C SER A 2 11.86 -10.88 12.99
N ARG A 3 12.48 -11.62 12.05
CA ARG A 3 13.94 -11.73 11.95
C ARG A 3 14.63 -10.63 11.13
N HIS A 4 13.87 -9.82 10.40
CA HIS A 4 14.41 -8.81 9.48
C HIS A 4 13.95 -7.39 9.80
N LEU A 5 13.00 -7.22 10.73
CA LEU A 5 12.65 -5.90 11.24
C LEU A 5 13.46 -5.59 12.49
N PRO A 6 13.91 -4.33 12.67
CA PRO A 6 14.54 -3.91 13.90
C PRO A 6 13.61 -4.07 15.11
N ALA A 7 14.20 -4.28 16.29
CA ALA A 7 13.44 -4.55 17.51
C ALA A 7 12.43 -3.44 17.85
N ALA A 8 12.78 -2.17 17.61
CA ALA A 8 11.87 -1.05 17.85
C ALA A 8 10.63 -1.09 16.94
N LEU A 9 10.84 -1.37 15.65
CA LEU A 9 9.76 -1.48 14.68
C LEU A 9 8.92 -2.73 14.91
N LEU A 10 9.55 -3.84 15.27
CA LEU A 10 8.87 -5.09 15.62
C LEU A 10 8.00 -4.92 16.88
N ASN A 11 8.54 -4.31 17.94
CA ASN A 11 7.82 -4.06 19.18
C ASN A 11 6.65 -3.09 18.96
N GLY A 12 6.83 -2.05 18.16
CA GLY A 12 5.76 -1.14 17.79
C GLY A 12 4.69 -1.85 16.95
N TYR A 13 5.08 -2.61 15.93
CA TYR A 13 4.19 -3.41 15.09
C TYR A 13 3.32 -4.38 15.90
N LEU A 14 3.92 -5.07 16.88
CA LEU A 14 3.23 -6.01 17.78
C LEU A 14 2.42 -5.30 18.88
N SER A 15 2.54 -3.98 19.02
CA SER A 15 1.75 -3.22 19.98
C SER A 15 0.38 -2.85 19.40
N ASN A 16 -0.60 -2.62 20.27
CA ASN A 16 -1.91 -2.09 19.87
C ASN A 16 -1.84 -0.71 19.17
N GLN A 17 -0.69 -0.01 19.29
CA GLN A 17 -0.47 1.29 18.65
C GLN A 17 0.23 1.16 17.29
N GLY A 18 0.69 -0.01 16.86
CA GLY A 18 1.50 -0.13 15.64
C GLY A 18 2.79 0.72 15.69
N ALA A 19 3.48 0.81 14.57
CA ALA A 19 4.69 1.61 14.41
C ALA A 19 4.57 2.57 13.23
N THR A 20 5.01 3.81 13.38
CA THR A 20 5.12 4.74 12.24
C THR A 20 6.35 4.37 11.42
N LEU A 21 6.15 4.04 10.14
CA LEU A 21 7.24 3.76 9.20
C LEU A 21 7.86 5.03 8.64
N LEU A 22 7.03 6.05 8.39
CA LEU A 22 7.45 7.30 7.76
C LEU A 22 6.43 8.40 7.98
N THR A 23 6.90 9.64 7.80
CA THR A 23 6.09 10.85 7.73
C THR A 23 6.38 11.57 6.41
N LEU A 24 5.36 11.79 5.59
CA LEU A 24 5.45 12.54 4.34
C LEU A 24 4.95 13.96 4.54
N THR A 25 5.69 14.89 3.96
CA THR A 25 5.25 16.27 3.78
C THR A 25 4.78 16.44 2.34
N GLY A 26 3.47 16.62 2.17
CA GLY A 26 2.85 16.97 0.91
C GLY A 26 2.90 18.47 0.64
N LYS A 27 2.23 18.89 -0.42
CA LYS A 27 2.05 20.31 -0.76
C LYS A 27 1.43 21.09 0.40
N ASP A 28 1.83 22.35 0.54
CA ASP A 28 1.33 23.29 1.55
C ASP A 28 1.61 22.79 2.99
N GLU A 29 2.74 22.08 3.17
CA GLU A 29 3.22 21.50 4.44
C GLU A 29 2.26 20.48 5.09
N GLN A 30 1.31 19.93 4.33
CA GLN A 30 0.39 18.92 4.84
C GLN A 30 1.14 17.63 5.20
N GLN A 31 0.95 17.15 6.43
CA GLN A 31 1.62 15.96 6.94
C GLN A 31 0.74 14.72 6.78
N PHE A 32 1.36 13.63 6.34
CA PHE A 32 0.77 12.30 6.26
C PHE A 32 1.70 11.28 6.89
N THR A 33 1.15 10.18 7.41
CA THR A 33 1.94 9.10 8.00
C THR A 33 1.60 7.77 7.36
N VAL A 34 2.60 6.90 7.22
CA VAL A 34 2.36 5.46 6.97
C VAL A 34 2.72 4.69 8.23
N ARG A 35 1.77 3.90 8.72
CA ARG A 35 1.91 3.08 9.91
C ARG A 35 1.87 1.60 9.56
N LEU A 36 2.70 0.82 10.22
CA LEU A 36 2.74 -0.63 10.18
C LEU A 36 2.12 -1.18 11.47
N CYS A 37 0.99 -1.87 11.36
CA CYS A 37 0.24 -2.40 12.49
C CYS A 37 0.04 -3.91 12.32
N ALA A 38 0.14 -4.67 13.42
CA ALA A 38 -0.43 -6.00 13.49
C ALA A 38 -1.94 -5.83 13.75
N ASP A 39 -2.80 -6.43 12.93
CA ASP A 39 -4.22 -6.44 13.27
C ASP A 39 -4.46 -7.49 14.36
N ALA A 40 -4.81 -7.03 15.56
CA ALA A 40 -5.06 -7.89 16.72
C ALA A 40 -6.28 -8.82 16.55
N PHE A 41 -7.10 -8.65 15.50
CA PHE A 41 -8.23 -9.53 15.20
C PHE A 41 -7.88 -10.74 14.32
N LEU A 42 -6.68 -10.80 13.76
CA LEU A 42 -6.22 -11.91 12.93
C LEU A 42 -5.11 -12.65 13.69
N ASP A 43 -5.52 -13.58 14.55
CA ASP A 43 -4.71 -14.54 15.35
C ASP A 43 -3.78 -15.46 14.53
N LYS A 44 -3.28 -15.01 13.37
CA LYS A 44 -2.28 -15.71 12.56
C LYS A 44 -1.06 -14.81 12.49
N GLU A 45 0.03 -15.27 13.10
CA GLU A 45 1.32 -14.60 13.35
C GLU A 45 2.06 -13.99 12.12
N GLY A 46 1.41 -13.71 11.00
CA GLY A 46 2.03 -13.28 9.75
C GLY A 46 1.34 -12.15 8.97
N GLU A 47 0.11 -11.74 9.31
CA GLU A 47 -0.57 -10.66 8.57
C GLU A 47 -0.22 -9.28 9.14
N ALA A 48 0.24 -8.39 8.26
CA ALA A 48 0.61 -7.02 8.58
C ALA A 48 -0.22 -6.02 7.79
N THR A 49 -0.51 -4.88 8.41
CA THR A 49 -1.32 -3.81 7.80
C THR A 49 -0.51 -2.53 7.68
N LEU A 50 -0.48 -1.97 6.47
CA LEU A 50 -0.05 -0.59 6.26
C LEU A 50 -1.26 0.34 6.22
N ALA A 51 -1.26 1.38 7.04
CA ALA A 51 -2.29 2.42 7.06
C ALA A 51 -1.70 3.76 6.65
N PHE A 52 -2.33 4.45 5.69
CA PHE A 52 -1.98 5.81 5.30
C PHE A 52 -2.94 6.78 6.00
N CYS A 53 -2.40 7.63 6.86
CA CYS A 53 -3.20 8.56 7.68
C CYS A 53 -2.86 10.02 7.38
N ASP A 54 -3.84 10.90 7.56
CA ASP A 54 -3.60 12.34 7.62
C ASP A 54 -3.03 12.77 8.99
N HIS A 55 -2.85 14.08 9.15
CA HIS A 55 -2.34 14.71 10.37
C HIS A 55 -3.26 14.56 11.60
N GLN A 56 -4.55 14.23 11.40
CA GLN A 56 -5.51 13.91 12.47
C GLN A 56 -5.55 12.41 12.78
N HIS A 57 -4.65 11.62 12.20
CA HIS A 57 -4.65 10.17 12.25
C HIS A 57 -5.89 9.52 11.61
N THR A 58 -6.62 10.24 10.77
CA THR A 58 -7.71 9.67 9.97
C THR A 58 -7.12 8.75 8.91
N VAL A 59 -7.54 7.50 8.91
CA VAL A 59 -7.10 6.51 7.92
C VAL A 59 -7.76 6.80 6.57
N LEU A 60 -6.94 7.08 5.56
CA LEU A 60 -7.40 7.37 4.19
C LEU A 60 -7.26 6.17 3.24
N ALA A 61 -6.40 5.20 3.57
CA ALA A 61 -6.30 3.90 2.92
C ALA A 61 -5.60 2.90 3.84
N GLU A 62 -5.88 1.61 3.63
CA GLU A 62 -5.23 0.50 4.34
C GLU A 62 -4.89 -0.62 3.35
N MET A 63 -3.81 -1.34 3.63
CA MET A 63 -3.39 -2.50 2.85
C MET A 63 -2.91 -3.59 3.78
N THR A 64 -3.43 -4.80 3.59
CA THR A 64 -3.01 -5.99 4.34
C THR A 64 -2.12 -6.86 3.47
N PHE A 65 -1.03 -7.36 4.05
CA PHE A 65 -0.08 -8.22 3.37
C PHE A 65 0.55 -9.23 4.33
N THR A 66 1.09 -10.31 3.77
CA THR A 66 1.77 -11.39 4.49
C THR A 66 3.06 -11.73 3.77
N LEU A 67 4.12 -12.04 4.52
CA LEU A 67 5.31 -12.66 3.96
C LEU A 67 5.21 -14.18 4.12
N CYS A 68 5.15 -14.91 3.01
CA CYS A 68 4.98 -16.36 3.00
C CYS A 68 5.75 -17.00 1.83
N GLU A 69 5.83 -18.33 1.83
CA GLU A 69 6.22 -19.07 0.64
C GLU A 69 4.99 -19.31 -0.24
N PHE A 70 5.09 -18.97 -1.53
CA PHE A 70 4.06 -19.21 -2.52
C PHE A 70 4.70 -19.72 -3.81
N ASN A 71 4.22 -20.84 -4.34
CA ASN A 71 4.82 -21.52 -5.52
C ASN A 71 6.35 -21.70 -5.40
N GLY A 72 6.83 -22.05 -4.20
CA GLY A 72 8.26 -22.29 -3.94
C GLY A 72 9.14 -21.04 -3.90
N LYS A 73 8.54 -19.84 -3.81
CA LYS A 73 9.27 -18.57 -3.73
C LYS A 73 8.85 -17.77 -2.52
N SER A 74 9.79 -17.06 -1.91
CA SER A 74 9.51 -16.10 -0.86
C SER A 74 8.71 -14.92 -1.42
N THR A 75 7.54 -14.67 -0.85
CA THR A 75 6.48 -13.85 -1.47
C THR A 75 5.93 -12.82 -0.50
N LEU A 76 5.81 -11.57 -0.97
CA LEU A 76 4.94 -10.58 -0.33
C LEU A 76 3.55 -10.71 -0.96
N PHE A 77 2.62 -11.27 -0.20
CA PHE A 77 1.27 -11.55 -0.64
C PHE A 77 0.33 -10.46 -0.12
N ILE A 78 -0.24 -9.65 -1.02
CA ILE A 78 -1.20 -8.59 -0.71
C ILE A 78 -2.62 -9.17 -0.70
N GLY A 79 -3.18 -9.28 0.51
CA GLY A 79 -4.52 -9.84 0.75
C GLY A 79 -5.66 -8.83 0.61
N GLY A 80 -5.37 -7.52 0.73
CA GLY A 80 -6.40 -6.49 0.64
C GLY A 80 -5.82 -5.09 0.48
N LEU A 81 -6.54 -4.22 -0.24
CA LEU A 81 -6.19 -2.81 -0.40
C LEU A 81 -7.45 -1.93 -0.46
N GLN A 82 -7.75 -1.32 0.67
CA GLN A 82 -9.00 -0.60 0.89
C GLN A 82 -8.76 0.91 0.96
N GLY A 83 -9.77 1.67 0.52
CA GLY A 83 -9.78 3.12 0.72
C GLY A 83 -10.32 3.45 2.10
N ALA A 84 -10.46 4.75 2.38
CA ALA A 84 -11.04 5.21 3.63
C ALA A 84 -12.43 4.59 3.90
N LYS A 85 -12.76 4.44 5.19
CA LYS A 85 -14.07 3.94 5.63
C LYS A 85 -15.18 4.88 5.15
N ALA A 86 -16.40 4.36 4.98
CA ALA A 86 -17.51 5.11 4.38
C ALA A 86 -17.91 6.41 5.13
N HIS A 87 -17.57 6.54 6.42
CA HIS A 87 -17.82 7.76 7.19
C HIS A 87 -16.76 8.84 6.98
N VAL A 88 -15.61 8.50 6.38
CA VAL A 88 -14.53 9.46 6.10
C VAL A 88 -14.95 10.31 4.89
N PRO A 89 -14.95 11.65 5.00
CA PRO A 89 -15.30 12.53 3.91
C PRO A 89 -14.41 12.30 2.68
N HIS A 90 -15.03 12.20 1.50
CA HIS A 90 -14.29 11.99 0.25
C HIS A 90 -13.32 13.15 -0.06
N GLU A 91 -13.63 14.36 0.43
CA GLU A 91 -12.80 15.55 0.33
C GLU A 91 -11.42 15.37 0.97
N LEU A 92 -11.30 14.59 2.06
CA LEU A 92 -10.01 14.30 2.67
C LEU A 92 -9.12 13.46 1.75
N ILE A 93 -9.71 12.51 1.03
CA ILE A 93 -8.99 11.67 0.06
C ILE A 93 -8.55 12.52 -1.14
N GLN A 94 -9.43 13.40 -1.63
CA GLN A 94 -9.11 14.32 -2.72
C GLN A 94 -8.02 15.32 -2.33
N GLY A 95 -8.12 15.88 -1.12
CA GLY A 95 -7.13 16.76 -0.51
C GLY A 95 -5.78 16.08 -0.40
N ALA A 96 -5.72 14.88 0.17
CA ALA A 96 -4.50 14.09 0.27
C ALA A 96 -3.89 13.77 -1.10
N THR A 97 -4.72 13.40 -2.07
CA THR A 97 -4.25 13.11 -3.44
C THR A 97 -3.64 14.35 -4.10
N LYS A 98 -4.27 15.52 -3.92
CA LYS A 98 -3.76 16.80 -4.43
C LYS A 98 -2.46 17.21 -3.72
N ALA A 99 -2.41 17.06 -2.41
CA ALA A 99 -1.24 17.33 -1.59
C ALA A 99 -0.06 16.42 -1.98
N CYS A 100 -0.34 15.16 -2.31
CA CYS A 100 0.65 14.18 -2.77
C CYS A 100 0.88 14.19 -4.29
N HIS A 101 0.72 15.35 -4.95
CA HIS A 101 1.04 15.54 -6.37
C HIS A 101 0.34 14.55 -7.32
N GLY A 102 -0.93 14.25 -7.04
CA GLY A 102 -1.77 13.33 -7.80
C GLY A 102 -1.56 11.86 -7.46
N LEU A 103 -0.75 11.53 -6.45
CA LEU A 103 -0.65 10.18 -5.89
C LEU A 103 -1.78 9.97 -4.89
N PHE A 104 -2.68 9.05 -5.18
CA PHE A 104 -3.73 8.68 -4.24
C PHE A 104 -3.16 7.76 -3.14
N PRO A 105 -3.75 7.77 -1.93
CA PRO A 105 -3.24 7.04 -0.77
C PRO A 105 -2.89 5.56 -1.02
N LYS A 106 -3.72 4.83 -1.77
CA LYS A 106 -3.46 3.42 -2.08
C LYS A 106 -2.17 3.20 -2.87
N ARG A 107 -1.80 4.10 -3.79
CA ARG A 107 -0.55 4.00 -4.55
C ARG A 107 0.66 4.17 -3.65
N LEU A 108 0.58 5.09 -2.68
CA LEU A 108 1.64 5.31 -1.69
C LEU A 108 1.83 4.09 -0.79
N LEU A 109 0.74 3.42 -0.40
CA LEU A 109 0.82 2.17 0.37
C LEU A 109 1.54 1.06 -0.39
N VAL A 110 1.22 0.86 -1.68
CA VAL A 110 1.91 -0.17 -2.48
C VAL A 110 3.39 0.16 -2.66
N GLU A 111 3.75 1.42 -2.87
CA GLU A 111 5.15 1.85 -2.91
C GLU A 111 5.87 1.51 -1.59
N ALA A 112 5.22 1.80 -0.46
CA ALA A 112 5.77 1.49 0.86
C ALA A 112 5.93 -0.02 1.07
N ALA A 113 4.97 -0.85 0.65
CA ALA A 113 5.12 -2.30 0.75
C ALA A 113 6.17 -2.88 -0.20
N MET A 114 6.28 -2.39 -1.44
CA MET A 114 7.34 -2.81 -2.36
C MET A 114 8.71 -2.47 -1.77
N THR A 115 8.87 -1.26 -1.23
CA THR A 115 10.11 -0.83 -0.58
C THR A 115 10.42 -1.66 0.67
N LEU A 116 9.40 -1.89 1.51
CA LEU A 116 9.52 -2.71 2.70
C LEU A 116 9.88 -4.15 2.32
N GLY A 117 9.23 -4.71 1.28
CA GLY A 117 9.48 -6.04 0.73
C GLY A 117 10.93 -6.23 0.26
N ALA A 118 11.56 -5.18 -0.28
CA ALA A 118 12.96 -5.19 -0.68
C ALA A 118 13.95 -5.31 0.50
N ALA A 119 13.51 -5.05 1.74
CA ALA A 119 14.30 -5.32 2.95
C ALA A 119 14.25 -6.81 3.38
N PHE A 120 13.36 -7.60 2.78
CA PHE A 120 13.24 -9.04 2.99
C PHE A 120 13.74 -9.77 1.73
N PRO A 121 14.06 -11.07 1.82
CA PRO A 121 14.41 -11.88 0.64
C PRO A 121 13.15 -12.22 -0.18
N VAL A 122 12.36 -11.21 -0.58
CA VAL A 122 11.14 -11.38 -1.38
C VAL A 122 11.55 -11.53 -2.85
N GLU A 123 11.12 -12.62 -3.45
CA GLU A 123 11.39 -12.96 -4.86
C GLU A 123 10.21 -12.60 -5.76
N GLN A 124 9.01 -12.46 -5.20
CA GLN A 124 7.81 -12.04 -5.94
C GLN A 124 6.80 -11.31 -5.07
N ILE A 125 5.97 -10.48 -5.71
CA ILE A 125 4.83 -9.81 -5.07
C ILE A 125 3.57 -10.28 -5.76
N ILE A 126 2.65 -10.86 -4.99
CA ILE A 126 1.37 -11.37 -5.48
C ILE A 126 0.24 -10.59 -4.82
N ALA A 127 -0.78 -10.21 -5.57
CA ALA A 127 -1.95 -9.51 -5.06
C ALA A 127 -3.23 -10.23 -5.44
N VAL A 128 -4.20 -10.27 -4.53
CA VAL A 128 -5.53 -10.81 -4.84
C VAL A 128 -6.22 -9.95 -5.91
N SER A 129 -6.93 -10.62 -6.81
CA SER A 129 -7.81 -9.96 -7.78
C SER A 129 -9.20 -9.72 -7.19
N ASN A 130 -10.04 -9.01 -7.95
CA ASN A 130 -11.47 -8.94 -7.70
C ASN A 130 -12.13 -10.33 -7.58
N ALA A 131 -11.59 -11.35 -8.26
CA ALA A 131 -12.14 -12.71 -8.29
C ALA A 131 -11.68 -13.56 -7.10
N THR A 132 -10.44 -13.37 -6.63
CA THR A 132 -9.84 -14.13 -5.52
C THR A 132 -9.97 -13.43 -4.16
N HIS A 133 -10.51 -12.21 -4.09
CA HIS A 133 -10.87 -11.58 -2.81
C HIS A 133 -12.07 -12.32 -2.16
N ILE A 134 -11.76 -13.33 -1.33
CA ILE A 134 -12.69 -14.24 -0.65
C ILE A 134 -13.53 -13.50 0.41
N TYR A 135 -14.50 -12.70 -0.05
CA TYR A 135 -15.76 -12.50 0.67
C TYR A 135 -16.94 -12.51 -0.32
N ARG A 136 -16.92 -13.49 -1.23
CA ARG A 136 -18.12 -13.99 -1.93
C ARG A 136 -18.87 -14.95 -1.01
N SER A 137 -19.40 -14.47 0.11
CA SER A 137 -20.55 -15.14 0.70
C SER A 137 -21.76 -14.80 -0.18
N TRP A 138 -22.38 -15.82 -0.77
CA TRP A 138 -23.62 -15.74 -1.55
C TRP A 138 -24.74 -14.92 -0.84
N ARG A 139 -24.68 -14.81 0.49
CA ARG A 139 -25.53 -13.96 1.34
C ARG A 139 -25.38 -12.44 1.14
N TYR A 140 -24.24 -11.93 0.66
CA TYR A 140 -24.03 -10.49 0.40
C TYR A 140 -24.32 -10.06 -1.04
N ARG A 141 -24.50 -11.01 -1.96
CA ARG A 141 -24.75 -10.74 -3.38
C ARG A 141 -26.02 -9.92 -3.62
N LYS A 142 -27.03 -10.09 -2.77
CA LYS A 142 -28.31 -9.33 -2.85
C LYS A 142 -28.24 -7.91 -2.29
N LYS A 143 -27.18 -7.51 -1.57
CA LYS A 143 -27.07 -6.19 -0.91
C LYS A 143 -26.12 -5.20 -1.61
N LYS A 144 -25.41 -5.63 -2.65
CA LYS A 144 -24.39 -4.86 -3.38
C LYS A 144 -24.50 -4.93 -4.91
N GLU A 145 -25.65 -5.29 -5.46
CA GLU A 145 -25.94 -4.92 -6.86
C GLU A 145 -25.98 -3.38 -6.92
N GLY A 146 -24.95 -2.77 -7.52
CA GLY A 146 -24.82 -1.31 -7.69
C GLY A 146 -23.84 -0.60 -6.75
N LYS A 147 -23.12 -1.28 -5.85
CA LYS A 147 -22.05 -0.65 -5.04
C LYS A 147 -20.69 -1.06 -5.60
N LEU A 148 -20.03 -0.11 -6.29
CA LEU A 148 -18.66 -0.17 -6.82
C LEU A 148 -17.80 -1.23 -6.11
N LEU A 149 -17.58 -2.36 -6.79
CA LEU A 149 -16.48 -3.24 -6.46
C LEU A 149 -15.22 -2.38 -6.52
N ALA A 150 -14.42 -2.37 -5.45
CA ALA A 150 -13.11 -1.73 -5.51
C ALA A 150 -12.37 -2.39 -6.66
N ASP A 151 -12.08 -1.63 -7.73
CA ASP A 151 -11.52 -2.20 -8.94
C ASP A 151 -10.02 -2.50 -8.76
N TYR A 152 -9.76 -3.61 -8.04
CA TYR A 152 -8.41 -4.09 -7.76
C TYR A 152 -7.66 -4.35 -9.06
N ASP A 153 -8.29 -5.06 -10.00
CA ASP A 153 -7.66 -5.45 -11.26
C ASP A 153 -7.20 -4.24 -12.07
N SER A 154 -8.05 -3.22 -12.25
CA SER A 154 -7.63 -2.00 -12.97
C SER A 154 -6.54 -1.25 -12.23
N PHE A 155 -6.60 -1.21 -10.89
CA PHE A 155 -5.52 -0.63 -10.11
C PHE A 155 -4.20 -1.39 -10.29
N TRP A 156 -4.20 -2.72 -10.17
CA TRP A 156 -3.01 -3.56 -10.37
C TRP A 156 -2.42 -3.37 -11.76
N ARG A 157 -3.25 -3.41 -12.82
CA ARG A 157 -2.80 -3.14 -14.19
C ARG A 157 -2.18 -1.75 -14.34
N SER A 158 -2.77 -0.73 -13.71
CA SER A 158 -2.26 0.65 -13.77
C SER A 158 -0.85 0.80 -13.18
N ILE A 159 -0.44 -0.13 -12.32
CA ILE A 159 0.87 -0.13 -11.67
C ILE A 159 1.83 -1.19 -12.23
N GLY A 160 1.49 -1.80 -13.37
CA GLY A 160 2.32 -2.82 -14.04
C GLY A 160 2.03 -4.25 -13.60
N GLY A 161 0.96 -4.47 -12.84
CA GLY A 161 0.51 -5.80 -12.44
C GLY A 161 -0.03 -6.61 -13.63
N GLN A 162 0.33 -7.89 -13.66
CA GLN A 162 -0.10 -8.85 -14.69
C GLN A 162 -1.00 -9.91 -14.07
N PRO A 163 -2.16 -10.21 -14.67
CA PRO A 163 -2.99 -11.31 -14.20
C PRO A 163 -2.23 -12.64 -14.35
N GLN A 164 -2.51 -13.59 -13.47
CA GLN A 164 -1.94 -14.93 -13.45
C GLN A 164 -3.05 -15.98 -13.62
N ASP A 165 -2.66 -17.19 -14.01
CA ASP A 165 -3.61 -18.30 -14.29
C ASP A 165 -4.36 -18.77 -13.03
N ASP A 166 -3.78 -18.54 -11.85
CA ASP A 166 -4.39 -18.85 -10.55
C ASP A 166 -5.44 -17.81 -10.10
N GLY A 167 -5.69 -16.78 -10.93
CA GLY A 167 -6.62 -15.70 -10.67
C GLY A 167 -6.05 -14.58 -9.79
N ASN A 168 -4.77 -14.59 -9.44
CA ASN A 168 -4.10 -13.49 -8.75
C ASN A 168 -3.42 -12.53 -9.74
N PHE A 169 -2.79 -11.48 -9.22
CA PHE A 169 -1.93 -10.58 -9.96
C PHE A 169 -0.49 -10.70 -9.49
N ALA A 170 0.44 -10.85 -10.44
CA ALA A 170 1.86 -10.65 -10.19
C ALA A 170 2.18 -9.17 -10.33
N LEU A 171 2.76 -8.57 -9.30
CA LEU A 171 3.23 -7.18 -9.30
C LEU A 171 4.75 -7.14 -9.49
N PRO A 172 5.30 -6.08 -10.09
CA PRO A 172 6.75 -5.89 -10.14
C PRO A 172 7.31 -5.71 -8.72
N LEU A 173 8.55 -6.16 -8.49
CA LEU A 173 9.22 -6.00 -7.18
C LEU A 173 9.45 -4.52 -6.81
N THR A 174 9.61 -3.68 -7.82
CA THR A 174 9.81 -2.24 -7.68
C THR A 174 8.80 -1.50 -8.54
N MET A 175 8.33 -0.37 -8.04
CA MET A 175 7.31 0.38 -8.73
C MET A 175 7.83 0.95 -10.07
N PRO A 176 7.13 0.71 -11.21
CA PRO A 176 7.53 1.28 -12.48
C PRO A 176 7.42 2.80 -12.47
N ARG A 177 8.48 3.46 -12.96
CA ARG A 177 8.53 4.92 -13.19
C ARG A 177 8.70 5.20 -14.67
N LYS A 178 8.07 6.28 -15.14
CA LYS A 178 8.22 6.76 -16.50
C LYS A 178 9.41 7.72 -16.55
N PRO A 179 10.29 7.62 -17.55
CA PRO A 179 11.38 8.57 -17.71
C PRO A 179 10.80 9.98 -17.97
N MET A 180 11.51 11.02 -17.54
CA MET A 180 11.03 12.41 -17.67
C MET A 180 10.83 12.84 -19.12
N GLU A 181 11.60 12.24 -20.02
CA GLU A 181 11.60 12.46 -21.45
C GLU A 181 10.25 12.11 -22.07
N GLU A 182 9.65 10.99 -21.64
CA GLU A 182 8.33 10.51 -22.10
C GLU A 182 7.15 11.32 -21.53
N ILE A 183 7.39 12.14 -20.52
CA ILE A 183 6.35 12.96 -19.90
C ILE A 183 6.24 14.27 -20.67
N ALA A 184 5.02 14.58 -21.11
CA ALA A 184 4.72 15.84 -21.77
C ALA A 184 5.24 17.04 -20.95
N SER A 185 5.96 17.97 -21.60
CA SER A 185 6.68 19.08 -20.95
C SER A 185 5.86 19.81 -19.88
N LYS A 186 4.59 20.12 -20.19
CA LYS A 186 3.64 20.80 -19.28
C LYS A 186 3.34 20.05 -17.98
N LYS A 187 3.57 18.73 -17.91
CA LYS A 187 3.37 17.88 -16.73
C LYS A 187 4.67 17.53 -16.00
N ARG A 188 5.84 17.85 -16.55
CA ARG A 188 7.14 17.43 -15.99
C ARG A 188 7.39 18.00 -14.58
N SER A 189 7.00 19.24 -14.32
CA SER A 189 7.12 19.85 -12.97
C SER A 189 6.33 19.07 -11.91
N GLU A 190 5.09 18.70 -12.23
CA GLU A 190 4.24 17.90 -11.33
C GLU A 190 4.83 16.50 -11.09
N TYR A 191 5.31 15.85 -12.15
CA TYR A 191 5.93 14.53 -12.04
C TYR A 191 7.27 14.52 -11.30
N ARG A 192 8.06 15.60 -11.37
CA ARG A 192 9.26 15.75 -10.55
C ARG A 192 8.91 15.76 -9.07
N ARG A 193 7.97 16.62 -8.65
CA ARG A 193 7.48 16.66 -7.27
C ARG A 193 6.89 15.34 -6.80
N ARG A 194 6.19 14.65 -7.70
CA ARG A 194 5.69 13.29 -7.46
C ARG A 194 6.84 12.32 -7.15
N TYR A 195 7.91 12.34 -7.95
CA TYR A 195 9.04 11.44 -7.75
C TYR A 195 9.87 11.82 -6.53
N GLU A 196 10.05 13.11 -6.24
CA GLU A 196 10.67 13.58 -4.99
C GLU A 196 9.92 13.05 -3.76
N LEU A 197 8.57 13.07 -3.77
CA LEU A 197 7.77 12.52 -2.68
C LEU A 197 7.94 11.00 -2.55
N LEU A 198 7.97 10.26 -3.67
CA LEU A 198 8.20 8.82 -3.66
C LEU A 198 9.63 8.47 -3.22
N ASP A 199 10.63 9.27 -3.58
CA ASP A 199 12.02 9.08 -3.16
C ASP A 199 12.17 9.29 -1.65
N SER A 200 11.51 10.31 -1.10
CA SER A 200 11.43 10.52 0.35
C SER A 200 10.76 9.33 1.06
N LEU A 201 9.65 8.82 0.52
CA LEU A 201 8.98 7.62 1.03
C LEU A 201 9.95 6.42 1.04
N ILE A 202 10.62 6.15 -0.08
CA ILE A 202 11.54 5.02 -0.23
C ILE A 202 12.69 5.11 0.78
N ALA A 203 13.30 6.30 0.90
CA ALA A 203 14.41 6.54 1.81
C ALA A 203 14.00 6.28 3.27
N GLN A 204 12.85 6.80 3.70
CA GLN A 204 12.35 6.64 5.07
C GLN A 204 12.00 5.18 5.39
N VAL A 205 11.32 4.46 4.49
CA VAL A 205 11.02 3.02 4.69
C VAL A 205 12.30 2.19 4.73
N THR A 206 13.26 2.50 3.86
CA THR A 206 14.56 1.80 3.83
C THR A 206 15.33 2.04 5.13
N GLN A 207 15.27 3.25 5.68
CA GLN A 207 15.88 3.56 6.97
C GLN A 207 15.19 2.80 8.10
N ALA A 208 13.85 2.87 8.19
CA ALA A 208 13.06 2.23 9.23
C ALA A 208 13.19 0.69 9.24
N SER A 209 13.44 0.07 8.09
CA SER A 209 13.66 -1.38 7.98
C SER A 209 15.08 -1.82 8.33
N ARG A 210 16.05 -0.89 8.47
CA ARG A 210 17.45 -1.19 8.78
C ARG A 210 17.88 -0.79 10.19
N SER A 211 17.11 0.08 10.86
CA SER A 211 17.46 0.75 12.12
C SER A 211 16.94 0.05 13.37
#